data_AF-A0A453DH55-F1
#
_entry.id   AF-A0A453DH55-F1
#
_cell.length_a   1.000
_cell.length_b   1.000
_cell.length_c   1.000
_cell.angle_alpha   90.00
_cell.angle_beta   90.00
_cell.angle_gamma   90.00
#
_symmetry.space_group_name_H-M   'P 1'
#
loop_
_entity.id
_entity.type
_entity.pdbx_description
1 polymer ?
#
loop_
_entity_poly.entity_id
_entity_poly.type
_entity_poly.pdbx_seq_one_letter_code
_entity_poly.pdbx_strand_id
1 'polypeptide(L)'
;NLSRAITMRTEGFSGEEEESELVPSSLAPIVPILRAANAIEDENPRVAYLCRFTAFEKVHKMDPNSSGRGVRQFKTYLLHRLEKVCITKLLAAKAED
;
A
#
# COMPACT_ATOMS: atom_id res chain seq x y z
N ASN A 1 -27.64 -21.47 -9.34
CA ASN A 1 -26.80 -20.27 -9.47
C ASN A 1 -26.39 -19.78 -8.09
N LEU A 2 -25.37 -20.42 -7.50
CA LEU A 2 -24.76 -19.98 -6.24
C LEU A 2 -23.56 -19.10 -6.59
N SER A 3 -23.77 -17.78 -6.55
CA SER A 3 -22.71 -16.79 -6.73
C SER A 3 -21.72 -16.90 -5.57
N ARG A 4 -20.52 -17.41 -5.85
CA ARG A 4 -19.43 -17.50 -4.86
C ARG A 4 -18.95 -16.09 -4.55
N ALA A 5 -19.35 -15.55 -3.40
CA ALA A 5 -18.68 -14.42 -2.80
C ALA A 5 -17.26 -14.87 -2.43
N ILE A 6 -16.26 -14.35 -3.14
CA ILE A 6 -14.86 -14.53 -2.79
C ILE A 6 -14.60 -13.67 -1.54
N THR A 7 -14.68 -14.31 -0.39
CA THR A 7 -14.14 -13.79 0.86
C THR A 7 -12.62 -13.91 0.75
N MET A 8 -11.91 -12.81 0.52
CA MET A 8 -10.45 -12.80 0.55
C MET A 8 -9.98 -13.28 1.92
N ARG A 9 -9.29 -14.42 1.97
CA ARG A 9 -8.57 -14.89 3.15
C ARG A 9 -7.28 -14.10 3.27
N THR A 10 -7.03 -13.55 4.46
CA THR A 10 -5.84 -12.79 4.81
C THR A 10 -4.74 -13.71 5.32
N GLU A 11 -4.35 -14.72 4.57
CA GLU A 11 -3.24 -15.61 4.95
C GLU A 11 -2.32 -15.86 3.76
N GLY A 12 -1.07 -15.41 3.91
CA GLY A 12 0.04 -15.69 3.00
C GLY A 12 0.03 -14.85 1.73
N PHE A 13 0.76 -13.73 1.73
CA PHE A 13 0.86 -12.89 0.53
C PHE A 13 2.23 -12.23 0.44
N SER A 14 3.10 -12.82 -0.36
CA SER A 14 4.45 -12.33 -0.68
C SER A 14 4.35 -10.99 -1.40
N GLY A 15 4.81 -9.93 -0.73
CA GLY A 15 4.51 -8.53 -1.04
C GLY A 15 5.19 -7.91 -2.26
N GLU A 16 5.67 -8.69 -3.22
CA GLU A 16 6.50 -8.17 -4.31
C GLU A 16 5.79 -8.11 -5.67
N GLU A 17 4.99 -9.12 -6.04
CA GLU A 17 4.36 -9.18 -7.37
C GLU A 17 2.98 -8.50 -7.42
N GLU A 18 2.29 -8.37 -6.29
CA GLU A 18 0.86 -8.02 -6.31
C GLU A 18 0.59 -6.51 -6.12
N GLU A 19 1.56 -5.69 -5.71
CA GLU A 19 1.28 -4.27 -5.49
C GLU A 19 1.05 -3.49 -6.80
N SER A 20 1.72 -3.87 -7.90
CA SER A 20 1.48 -3.24 -9.21
C SER A 20 0.17 -3.69 -9.86
N GLU A 21 -0.33 -4.88 -9.54
CA GLU A 21 -1.62 -5.38 -10.04
C GLU A 21 -2.81 -4.73 -9.32
N LEU A 22 -2.58 -4.25 -8.10
CA LEU A 22 -3.59 -3.56 -7.27
C LEU A 22 -3.77 -2.07 -7.62
N VAL A 23 -2.83 -1.43 -8.34
CA VAL A 23 -2.93 0.00 -8.68
C VAL A 23 -3.93 0.20 -9.84
N PRO A 24 -5.06 0.89 -9.61
CA PRO A 24 -5.97 1.28 -10.69
C PRO A 24 -5.24 2.08 -11.78
N SER A 25 -5.60 1.88 -13.04
CA SER A 25 -4.95 2.58 -14.18
C SER A 25 -5.04 4.11 -14.08
N SER A 26 -6.11 4.64 -13.47
CA SER A 26 -6.27 6.07 -13.19
C SER A 26 -5.22 6.63 -12.22
N LEU A 27 -4.51 5.76 -11.50
CA LEU A 27 -3.47 6.07 -10.53
C LEU A 27 -2.07 5.69 -11.03
N ALA A 28 -1.88 5.41 -12.33
CA ALA A 28 -0.57 5.12 -12.92
C ALA A 28 0.57 6.11 -12.50
N PRO A 29 0.33 7.42 -12.30
CA PRO A 29 1.37 8.35 -11.83
C PRO A 29 1.98 8.04 -10.46
N ILE A 30 1.36 7.22 -9.60
CA ILE A 30 1.94 6.86 -8.29
C ILE A 30 2.81 5.60 -8.33
N VAL A 31 2.75 4.82 -9.41
CA VAL A 31 3.49 3.55 -9.55
C VAL A 31 5.00 3.71 -9.34
N PRO A 32 5.69 4.75 -9.87
CA PRO A 32 7.11 4.94 -9.61
C PRO A 32 7.43 5.14 -8.13
N ILE A 33 6.55 5.80 -7.37
CA ILE A 33 6.73 6.06 -5.93
C ILE A 33 6.65 4.74 -5.16
N LEU A 34 5.67 3.88 -5.49
CA LEU A 34 5.52 2.57 -4.85
C LEU A 34 6.69 1.64 -5.17
N ARG A 35 7.17 1.64 -6.42
CA ARG A 35 8.36 0.86 -6.81
C ARG A 35 9.59 1.31 -6.03
N ALA A 36 9.80 2.61 -5.86
CA ALA A 36 10.89 3.14 -5.04
C ALA A 36 10.73 2.73 -3.57
N ALA A 37 9.50 2.77 -3.04
CA ALA A 37 9.23 2.34 -1.66
C ALA A 37 9.57 0.86 -1.43
N ASN A 38 9.28 0.00 -2.40
CA ASN A 38 9.60 -1.43 -2.31
C ASN A 38 11.10 -1.66 -2.43
N ALA A 39 11.79 -0.98 -3.36
CA ALA A 39 13.24 -1.12 -3.54
C ALA A 39 14.06 -0.72 -2.31
N ILE A 40 13.59 0.26 -1.53
CA ILE A 40 14.30 0.77 -0.34
C ILE A 40 13.81 0.14 0.97
N GLU A 41 12.84 -0.78 0.94
CA GLU A 41 12.19 -1.28 2.16
C GLU A 41 13.15 -1.98 3.11
N ASP A 42 14.06 -2.80 2.58
CA ASP A 42 15.01 -3.55 3.39
C ASP A 42 16.19 -2.70 3.86
N GLU A 43 16.61 -1.72 3.05
CA GLU A 43 17.71 -0.82 3.38
C GLU A 43 17.29 0.27 4.37
N ASN A 44 16.11 0.87 4.16
CA ASN A 44 15.60 1.93 5.00
C ASN A 44 14.06 1.89 5.08
N PRO A 45 13.52 1.12 6.03
CA PRO A 45 12.07 0.96 6.16
C PRO A 45 11.35 2.28 6.49
N ARG A 46 12.03 3.25 7.11
CA ARG A 46 11.47 4.56 7.40
C ARG A 46 11.29 5.39 6.11
N VAL A 47 12.24 5.34 5.20
CA VAL A 47 12.12 6.00 3.89
C VAL A 47 11.04 5.31 3.05
N ALA A 48 10.99 3.98 3.03
CA ALA A 48 9.92 3.24 2.35
C ALA A 48 8.52 3.63 2.86
N TYR A 49 8.36 3.77 4.17
CA TYR A 49 7.12 4.26 4.78
C TYR A 49 6.73 5.66 4.26
N LEU A 50 7.69 6.61 4.26
CA LEU A 50 7.44 7.96 3.77
C LEU A 50 7.04 7.97 2.30
N CYS A 51 7.69 7.16 1.45
CA CYS A 51 7.30 7.01 0.05
C CYS A 51 5.86 6.51 -0.11
N ARG A 52 5.43 5.50 0.67
CA ARG A 52 4.05 5.01 0.65
C ARG A 52 3.05 6.06 1.13
N PHE A 53 3.42 6.85 2.14
CA PHE A 53 2.60 7.96 2.62
C PHE A 53 2.43 9.04 1.55
N THR A 54 3.53 9.44 0.89
CA THR A 54 3.49 10.39 -0.24
C THR A 54 2.65 9.87 -1.40
N ALA A 55 2.72 8.57 -1.70
CA ALA A 55 1.85 7.96 -2.70
C ALA A 55 0.37 8.08 -2.30
N PHE A 56 0.03 7.82 -1.03
CA PHE A 56 -1.34 7.96 -0.52
C PHE A 56 -1.86 9.40 -0.63
N GLU A 57 -1.06 10.39 -0.24
CA GLU A 57 -1.42 11.82 -0.40
C GLU A 57 -1.66 12.18 -1.87
N LYS A 58 -0.79 11.69 -2.76
CA LYS A 58 -0.93 11.92 -4.20
C LYS A 58 -2.22 11.32 -4.74
N VAL A 59 -2.59 10.10 -4.33
CA VAL A 59 -3.87 9.48 -4.70
C VAL A 59 -5.04 10.30 -4.15
N HIS A 60 -4.99 10.74 -2.90
CA HIS A 60 -6.04 11.57 -2.32
C HIS A 60 -6.21 12.88 -3.07
N LYS A 61 -5.13 13.51 -3.53
CA LYS A 61 -5.18 14.72 -4.37
C LYS A 61 -5.74 14.45 -5.77
N MET A 62 -5.46 13.30 -6.36
CA MET A 62 -5.93 12.93 -7.70
C MET A 62 -7.41 12.57 -7.74
N ASP A 63 -7.91 11.89 -6.71
CA ASP A 63 -9.32 11.49 -6.62
C ASP A 63 -9.81 11.59 -5.17
N PRO A 64 -10.10 12.80 -4.67
CA PRO A 64 -10.48 13.01 -3.26
C PRO A 64 -11.70 12.18 -2.85
N ASN A 65 -12.69 12.12 -3.73
CA ASN A 65 -13.97 11.44 -3.49
C ASN A 65 -13.92 9.93 -3.78
N SER A 66 -12.78 9.40 -4.25
CA SER A 66 -12.60 7.98 -4.58
C SER A 66 -13.63 7.48 -5.61
N SER A 67 -13.88 8.30 -6.62
CA SER A 67 -14.86 8.08 -7.69
C SER A 67 -14.37 7.13 -8.79
N GLY A 68 -13.06 6.99 -8.94
CA GLY A 68 -12.44 6.09 -9.90
C GLY A 68 -12.67 4.62 -9.53
N ARG A 69 -12.84 3.77 -10.55
CA ARG A 69 -12.97 2.32 -10.36
C ARG A 69 -11.77 1.79 -9.58
N GLY A 70 -12.02 1.07 -8.49
CA GLY A 70 -10.96 0.46 -7.67
C GLY A 70 -10.25 1.42 -6.71
N VAL A 71 -10.46 2.75 -6.79
CA VAL A 71 -9.68 3.74 -6.02
C VAL A 71 -9.96 3.64 -4.53
N ARG A 72 -11.23 3.45 -4.13
CA ARG A 72 -11.57 3.28 -2.71
C ARG A 72 -10.92 2.04 -2.11
N GLN A 73 -10.99 0.89 -2.80
CA GLN A 73 -10.33 -0.33 -2.34
C GLN A 73 -8.82 -0.13 -2.23
N PHE A 74 -8.22 0.50 -3.25
CA PHE A 74 -6.79 0.78 -3.26
C PHE A 74 -6.36 1.68 -2.08
N LYS A 75 -7.09 2.76 -1.80
CA LYS A 75 -6.82 3.63 -0.64
C LYS A 75 -6.91 2.86 0.68
N THR A 76 -7.93 2.02 0.84
CA THR A 76 -8.08 1.19 2.05
C THR A 76 -6.91 0.22 2.20
N TYR A 77 -6.50 -0.45 1.11
CA TYR A 77 -5.34 -1.34 1.11
C TYR A 77 -4.05 -0.59 1.51
N LEU A 78 -3.79 0.56 0.87
CA LEU A 78 -2.57 1.32 1.11
C LEU A 78 -2.51 1.87 2.55
N LEU A 79 -3.65 2.32 3.09
CA LEU A 79 -3.77 2.74 4.49
C LEU A 79 -3.44 1.60 5.46
N HIS A 80 -3.98 0.40 5.23
CA HIS A 80 -3.65 -0.75 6.06
C HIS A 80 -2.17 -1.16 6.00
N ARG A 81 -1.49 -1.00 4.84
CA ARG A 81 -0.03 -1.19 4.78
C ARG A 81 0.70 -0.17 5.64
N LEU A 82 0.29 1.10 5.61
CA LEU A 82 0.90 2.16 6.41
C LEU A 82 0.73 1.90 7.93
N GLU A 83 -0.45 1.49 8.37
CA GLU A 83 -0.74 1.15 9.78
C GLU A 83 0.13 0.01 10.29
N LYS A 84 0.33 -1.03 9.48
CA LYS A 84 1.18 -2.18 9.85
C LYS A 84 2.64 -1.77 10.04
N VAL A 85 3.19 -0.93 9.15
CA VAL A 85 4.59 -0.48 9.25
C VAL A 85 4.81 0.43 10.47
N CYS A 86 3.84 1.29 10.79
CA CYS A 86 3.90 2.17 11.96
C CYS A 86 3.98 1.36 13.27
N ILE A 87 3.18 0.32 13.42
CA ILE A 87 3.12 -0.44 14.67
C ILE A 87 4.28 -1.43 14.78
N THR A 88 4.65 -2.16 13.73
CA THR A 88 5.62 -3.26 13.88
C THR A 88 7.08 -2.81 13.74
N LYS A 89 7.41 -1.89 12.83
CA LYS A 89 8.82 -1.52 12.57
C LYS A 89 9.34 -0.38 13.47
N LEU A 90 8.48 0.56 13.90
CA LEU A 90 8.90 1.60 14.85
C LEU A 90 9.04 1.09 16.30
N LEU A 91 8.27 0.06 16.68
CA LEU A 91 8.45 -0.61 17.97
C LEU A 91 9.69 -1.51 17.97
N ALA A 92 10.01 -2.17 16.85
CA ALA A 92 11.23 -2.97 16.70
C ALA A 92 12.51 -2.13 16.79
N ALA A 93 12.51 -0.91 16.22
CA ALA A 93 13.63 0.03 16.36
C ALA A 93 13.85 0.54 17.80
N LYS A 94 12.95 0.22 18.73
CA LYS A 94 13.08 0.53 20.16
C LYS A 94 13.63 -0.65 20.97
N ALA A 95 13.82 -1.81 20.34
CA ALA A 95 14.30 -3.03 20.98
C ALA A 95 15.79 -3.32 20.70
N GLU A 96 16.45 -2.48 19.90
CA GLU A 96 17.88 -2.58 19.60
C GLU A 96 18.75 -1.55 20.35
N ASP A 97 18.16 -0.80 21.30
CA ASP A 97 18.85 0.10 22.24
C ASP A 97 18.80 -0.45 23.68
#